data_AF-A0A0C5ATH0-F1
#
_entry.id   AF-A0A0C5ATH0-F1
#
_cell.length_a   1.000
_cell.length_b   1.000
_cell.length_c   1.000
_cell.angle_alpha   90.00
_cell.angle_beta   90.00
_cell.angle_gamma   90.00
#
_symmetry.space_group_name_H-M   'P 1'
#
loop_
_entity.id
_entity.type
_entity.pdbx_description
1 polymer ?
#
loop_
_entity_poly.entity_id
_entity_poly.type
_entity_poly.pdbx_seq_one_letter_code
_entity_poly.pdbx_strand_id
1 'polypeptide(L)'
;MSEKTEKPTTKKLRDLKEKGDVIKSEEVVSAVQSIFIFTYLYLYGNSFLSEIIELINTSIESINYELSYSAGKITGMALDLSIKYILPLVAVIFIGDILSIVSQIGFVFAVEKIKPSLQKLSVKNNIKNIFSLKNVFELLKSILKLAFISLVSYVIIREHVRDFSNLPYASNTVAFDYSFYIISLLWKGILVGYLIFSIFDFWFQRRNGEKKIMMTKDEVKRESKDSDGNPEVKSERKKNPCGNTKWKPG
;
A
#
# COMPACT_ATOMS: atom_id res chain seq x y z
N MET A 1 3.60 35.93 -14.51
CA MET A 1 3.75 34.46 -14.48
C MET A 1 2.62 33.88 -15.29
N SER A 2 2.92 33.10 -16.34
CA SER A 2 1.90 32.43 -17.15
C SER A 2 1.13 31.42 -16.28
N GLU A 3 -0.19 31.48 -16.29
CA GLU A 3 -1.04 30.59 -15.49
C GLU A 3 -1.01 29.17 -16.07
N LYS A 4 -0.95 28.15 -15.21
CA LYS A 4 -0.93 26.74 -15.64
C LYS A 4 -2.35 26.30 -15.99
N THR A 5 -2.72 26.40 -17.26
CA THR A 5 -4.07 26.05 -17.74
C THR A 5 -4.08 24.83 -18.67
N GLU A 6 -2.93 24.43 -19.20
CA GLU A 6 -2.84 23.38 -20.21
C GLU A 6 -2.67 22.00 -19.58
N LYS A 7 -3.24 20.98 -20.23
CA LYS A 7 -3.06 19.58 -19.82
C LYS A 7 -1.60 19.13 -20.02
N PRO A 8 -1.07 18.23 -19.17
CA PRO A 8 0.27 17.69 -19.36
C PRO A 8 0.37 16.92 -20.68
N THR A 9 1.51 17.05 -21.37
CA THR A 9 1.80 16.26 -22.57
C THR A 9 2.08 14.79 -22.22
N THR A 10 2.03 13.91 -23.23
CA THR A 10 2.38 12.48 -23.09
C THR A 10 3.82 12.28 -22.62
N LYS A 11 4.74 13.12 -23.07
CA LYS A 11 6.15 13.12 -22.65
C LYS A 11 6.26 13.41 -21.15
N LYS A 12 5.64 14.49 -20.67
CA LYS A 12 5.64 14.83 -19.24
C LYS A 12 5.07 13.71 -18.37
N LEU A 13 3.97 13.08 -18.80
CA LEU A 13 3.38 11.94 -18.08
C LEU A 13 4.33 10.72 -18.03
N ARG A 14 5.06 10.44 -19.10
CA ARG A 14 6.07 9.37 -19.14
C ARG A 14 7.24 9.68 -18.22
N ASP A 15 7.77 10.90 -18.27
CA ASP A 15 8.90 11.33 -17.44
C ASP A 15 8.54 11.28 -15.95
N LEU A 16 7.30 11.64 -15.58
CA LEU A 16 6.80 11.51 -14.20
C LEU A 16 6.72 10.05 -13.75
N LYS A 17 6.31 9.13 -14.65
CA LYS A 17 6.30 7.68 -14.37
C LYS A 17 7.72 7.13 -14.21
N GLU A 18 8.65 7.47 -15.08
CA GLU A 18 10.06 7.04 -15.00
C GLU A 18 10.74 7.54 -13.72
N LYS A 19 10.42 8.77 -13.32
CA LYS A 19 10.85 9.34 -12.03
C LYS A 19 10.10 8.79 -10.83
N GLY A 20 9.04 8.01 -11.04
CA GLY A 20 8.16 7.46 -10.00
C GLY A 20 7.30 8.49 -9.26
N ASP A 21 7.21 9.73 -9.76
CA ASP A 21 6.41 10.82 -9.18
C ASP A 21 4.99 10.79 -9.74
N VAL A 22 4.32 9.70 -9.42
CA VAL A 22 2.94 9.41 -9.78
C VAL A 22 2.00 9.73 -8.63
N ILE A 23 0.81 10.22 -8.98
CA ILE A 23 -0.24 10.56 -8.02
C ILE A 23 -0.91 9.26 -7.61
N LYS A 24 -0.78 8.89 -6.34
CA LYS A 24 -1.48 7.75 -5.73
C LYS A 24 -2.06 8.13 -4.37
N SER A 25 -3.11 7.44 -3.97
CA SER A 25 -3.71 7.49 -2.63
C SER A 25 -3.18 6.32 -1.81
N GLU A 26 -2.54 6.62 -0.68
CA GLU A 26 -2.11 5.60 0.27
C GLU A 26 -3.32 4.99 1.01
N GLU A 27 -4.42 5.75 1.17
CA GLU A 27 -5.64 5.24 1.80
C GLU A 27 -6.30 4.13 0.98
N VAL A 28 -6.26 4.22 -0.35
CA VAL A 28 -6.73 3.14 -1.24
C VAL A 28 -5.88 1.89 -1.05
N VAL A 29 -4.56 2.02 -0.91
CA VAL A 29 -3.67 0.89 -0.61
C VAL A 29 -4.06 0.23 0.70
N SER A 30 -4.19 1.01 1.77
CA SER A 30 -4.60 0.48 3.08
C SER A 30 -5.99 -0.16 3.07
N ALA A 31 -6.95 0.41 2.35
CA ALA A 31 -8.31 -0.13 2.25
C ALA A 31 -8.33 -1.47 1.52
N VAL A 32 -7.67 -1.55 0.35
CA VAL A 32 -7.56 -2.80 -0.42
C VAL A 32 -6.84 -3.85 0.41
N GLN A 33 -5.69 -3.54 0.99
CA GLN A 33 -4.94 -4.48 1.82
C GLN A 33 -5.76 -5.00 3.00
N SER A 34 -6.52 -4.13 3.67
CA SER A 34 -7.41 -4.53 4.76
C SER A 34 -8.50 -5.51 4.29
N ILE A 35 -9.07 -5.33 3.09
CA ILE A 35 -10.06 -6.25 2.51
C ILE A 35 -9.43 -7.63 2.24
N PHE A 36 -8.22 -7.66 1.67
CA PHE A 36 -7.51 -8.91 1.35
C PHE A 36 -7.19 -9.70 2.63
N ILE A 37 -6.61 -9.05 3.64
CA ILE A 37 -6.29 -9.69 4.93
C ILE A 37 -7.59 -10.13 5.62
N PHE A 38 -8.63 -9.30 5.60
CA PHE A 38 -9.92 -9.68 6.19
C PHE A 38 -10.53 -10.90 5.53
N THR A 39 -10.61 -10.90 4.21
CA THR A 39 -11.17 -12.03 3.46
C THR A 39 -10.38 -13.30 3.75
N TYR A 40 -9.04 -13.21 3.80
CA TYR A 40 -8.19 -14.35 4.13
C TYR A 40 -8.46 -14.89 5.54
N LEU A 41 -8.41 -14.05 6.57
CA LEU A 41 -8.64 -14.48 7.95
C LEU A 41 -10.10 -14.93 8.19
N TYR A 42 -11.06 -14.35 7.48
CA TYR A 42 -12.45 -14.77 7.57
C TYR A 42 -12.67 -16.18 7.00
N LEU A 43 -12.00 -16.53 5.90
CA LEU A 43 -12.13 -17.84 5.26
C LEU A 43 -11.29 -18.91 5.95
N TYR A 44 -10.07 -18.59 6.37
CA TYR A 44 -9.10 -19.58 6.85
C TYR A 44 -8.84 -19.53 8.36
N GLY A 45 -9.29 -18.48 9.05
CA GLY A 45 -8.97 -18.25 10.46
C GLY A 45 -9.48 -19.36 11.39
N ASN A 46 -10.68 -19.89 11.15
CA ASN A 46 -11.22 -20.98 11.97
C ASN A 46 -10.39 -22.26 11.81
N SER A 47 -10.09 -22.67 10.58
CA SER A 47 -9.24 -23.84 10.31
C SER A 47 -7.82 -23.68 10.86
N PHE A 48 -7.26 -22.46 10.74
CA PHE A 48 -5.95 -22.17 11.30
C PHE A 48 -5.93 -22.30 12.83
N LEU A 49 -6.96 -21.78 13.53
CA LEU A 49 -7.09 -21.93 14.98
C LEU A 49 -7.28 -23.39 15.39
N SER A 50 -8.10 -24.17 14.68
CA SER A 50 -8.30 -25.59 15.01
C SER A 50 -7.00 -26.38 14.88
N GLU A 51 -6.20 -26.12 13.86
CA GLU A 51 -4.92 -26.83 13.65
C GLU A 51 -3.83 -26.36 14.63
N ILE A 52 -3.88 -25.10 15.10
CA ILE A 52 -3.05 -24.65 16.22
C ILE A 52 -3.43 -25.39 17.51
N ILE A 53 -4.72 -25.54 17.79
CA ILE A 53 -5.19 -26.28 18.98
C ILE A 53 -4.73 -27.74 18.90
N GLU A 54 -4.82 -28.36 17.72
CA GLU A 54 -4.31 -29.71 17.48
C GLU A 54 -2.79 -29.82 17.69
N LEU A 55 -2.02 -28.83 17.21
CA LEU A 55 -0.58 -28.76 17.47
C LEU A 55 -0.29 -28.68 18.97
N ILE A 56 -1.03 -27.86 19.72
CA ILE A 56 -0.87 -27.73 21.18
C ILE A 56 -1.19 -29.05 21.87
N ASN A 57 -2.34 -29.67 21.56
CA ASN A 57 -2.74 -30.94 22.14
C ASN A 57 -1.72 -32.04 21.84
N THR A 58 -1.27 -32.12 20.58
CA THR A 58 -0.22 -33.06 20.16
C THR A 58 1.08 -32.82 20.93
N SER A 59 1.44 -31.56 21.16
CA SER A 59 2.65 -31.21 21.91
C SER A 59 2.56 -31.67 23.37
N ILE A 60 1.39 -31.53 24.00
CA ILE A 60 1.12 -31.99 25.37
C ILE A 60 1.15 -33.52 25.45
N GLU A 61 0.48 -34.21 24.52
CA GLU A 61 0.48 -35.68 24.45
C GLU A 61 1.90 -36.24 24.23
N SER A 62 2.73 -35.48 23.52
CA SER A 62 4.08 -35.93 23.15
C SER A 62 5.14 -35.75 24.25
N ILE A 63 4.76 -35.24 25.43
CA ILE A 63 5.66 -35.06 26.58
C ILE A 63 6.25 -36.40 27.06
N ASN A 64 5.50 -37.50 26.92
CA ASN A 64 5.91 -38.82 27.40
C ASN A 64 6.68 -39.65 26.36
N TYR A 65 6.85 -39.15 25.13
CA TYR A 65 7.61 -39.85 24.08
C TYR A 65 9.08 -39.42 24.06
N GLU A 66 9.89 -40.18 23.30
CA GLU A 66 11.28 -39.82 23.06
C GLU A 66 11.38 -38.44 22.40
N LEU A 67 12.28 -37.60 22.91
CA LEU A 67 12.44 -36.21 22.47
C LEU A 67 12.66 -36.09 20.95
N SER A 68 13.43 -37.01 20.35
CA SER A 68 13.73 -37.05 18.92
C SER A 68 12.46 -37.20 18.08
N TYR A 69 11.58 -38.12 18.47
CA TYR A 69 10.28 -38.36 17.83
C TYR A 69 9.32 -37.18 18.02
N SER A 70 9.18 -36.69 19.26
CA SER A 70 8.30 -35.56 19.58
C SER A 70 8.72 -34.29 18.84
N ALA A 71 10.02 -33.98 18.81
CA ALA A 71 10.55 -32.83 18.10
C ALA A 71 10.31 -32.93 16.58
N GLY A 72 10.51 -34.10 15.98
CA GLY A 72 10.23 -34.32 14.56
C GLY A 72 8.77 -34.11 14.20
N LYS A 73 7.85 -34.69 14.99
CA LYS A 73 6.40 -34.56 14.78
C LYS A 73 5.91 -33.11 14.92
N ILE A 74 6.27 -32.44 16.01
CA ILE A 74 5.88 -31.05 16.29
C ILE A 74 6.45 -30.10 15.23
N THR A 75 7.72 -30.27 14.87
CA THR A 75 8.35 -29.44 13.82
C THR A 75 7.69 -29.65 12.47
N GLY A 76 7.36 -30.90 12.12
CA GLY A 76 6.65 -31.22 10.88
C GLY A 76 5.29 -30.54 10.80
N MET A 77 4.49 -30.63 11.87
CA MET A 77 3.19 -29.95 11.95
C MET A 77 3.32 -28.42 11.91
N ALA A 78 4.31 -27.85 12.60
CA ALA A 78 4.56 -26.41 12.58
C ALA A 78 4.99 -25.91 11.18
N LEU A 79 5.77 -26.70 10.44
CA LEU A 79 6.13 -26.41 9.06
C LEU A 79 4.92 -26.50 8.13
N ASP A 80 4.07 -27.52 8.29
CA ASP A 80 2.86 -27.66 7.48
C ASP A 80 1.91 -26.47 7.70
N LEU A 81 1.65 -26.09 8.96
CA LEU A 81 0.90 -24.89 9.31
C LEU A 81 1.49 -23.62 8.67
N SER A 82 2.81 -23.48 8.69
CA SER A 82 3.50 -22.33 8.11
C SER A 82 3.32 -22.27 6.59
N ILE A 83 3.46 -23.40 5.90
CA ILE A 83 3.31 -23.49 4.44
C ILE A 83 1.84 -23.31 4.04
N LYS A 84 0.91 -23.85 4.82
CA LYS A 84 -0.52 -23.86 4.53
C LYS A 84 -1.21 -22.53 4.83
N TYR A 85 -0.78 -21.80 5.86
CA TYR A 85 -1.44 -20.56 6.28
C TYR A 85 -0.56 -19.31 6.19
N ILE A 86 0.67 -19.37 6.70
CA ILE A 86 1.53 -18.18 6.76
C ILE A 86 2.00 -17.79 5.35
N LEU A 87 2.45 -18.76 4.55
CA LEU A 87 2.94 -18.48 3.20
C LEU A 87 1.84 -17.89 2.28
N PRO A 88 0.60 -18.43 2.24
CA PRO A 88 -0.51 -17.80 1.51
C PRO A 88 -0.89 -16.43 2.06
N LEU A 89 -0.85 -16.20 3.38
CA LEU A 89 -1.10 -14.87 3.96
C LEU A 89 -0.09 -13.84 3.45
N VAL A 90 1.21 -14.19 3.41
CA VAL A 90 2.26 -13.32 2.84
C VAL A 90 2.00 -13.06 1.36
N ALA A 91 1.61 -14.09 0.60
CA ALA A 91 1.26 -13.94 -0.81
C ALA A 91 0.06 -13.01 -1.01
N VAL A 92 -0.98 -13.15 -0.20
CA VAL A 92 -2.18 -12.28 -0.20
C VAL A 92 -1.81 -10.83 0.08
N ILE A 93 -0.94 -10.57 1.06
CA ILE A 93 -0.44 -9.22 1.37
C ILE A 93 0.30 -8.64 0.16
N PHE A 94 1.25 -9.40 -0.40
CA PHE A 94 2.05 -8.97 -1.54
C PHE A 94 1.20 -8.69 -2.79
N ILE A 95 0.25 -9.58 -3.09
CA ILE A 95 -0.68 -9.43 -4.21
C ILE A 95 -1.59 -8.23 -3.98
N GLY A 96 -2.12 -8.04 -2.76
CA GLY A 96 -2.95 -6.89 -2.41
C GLY A 96 -2.23 -5.56 -2.62
N ASP A 97 -0.96 -5.47 -2.18
CA ASP A 97 -0.13 -4.28 -2.39
C ASP A 97 0.10 -4.00 -3.88
N ILE A 98 0.48 -5.01 -4.66
CA ILE A 98 0.68 -4.85 -6.11
C ILE A 98 -0.62 -4.40 -6.79
N LEU A 99 -1.73 -5.09 -6.52
CA LEU A 99 -3.02 -4.78 -7.15
C LEU A 99 -3.52 -3.38 -6.77
N SER A 100 -3.34 -2.95 -5.52
CA SER A 100 -3.74 -1.63 -5.07
C SER A 100 -2.94 -0.50 -5.72
N ILE A 101 -1.66 -0.72 -6.00
CA ILE A 101 -0.81 0.26 -6.70
C ILE A 101 -1.12 0.24 -8.19
N VAL A 102 -1.15 -0.93 -8.81
CA VAL A 102 -1.37 -1.10 -10.25
C VAL A 102 -2.76 -0.60 -10.66
N SER A 103 -3.80 -0.81 -9.85
CA SER A 103 -5.14 -0.29 -10.13
C SER A 103 -5.21 1.25 -10.15
N GLN A 104 -4.32 1.94 -9.42
CA GLN A 104 -4.33 3.41 -9.35
C GLN A 104 -3.52 4.08 -10.46
N ILE A 105 -2.33 3.54 -10.77
CA ILE A 105 -1.33 4.21 -11.62
C ILE A 105 -0.87 3.37 -12.82
N GLY A 106 -1.27 2.09 -12.88
CA GLY A 106 -0.75 1.10 -13.81
C GLY A 106 0.64 0.59 -13.42
N PHE A 107 1.25 -0.20 -14.29
CA PHE A 107 2.64 -0.64 -14.11
C PHE A 107 3.60 0.54 -14.29
N VAL A 108 4.44 0.79 -13.29
CA VAL A 108 5.44 1.86 -13.29
C VAL A 108 6.79 1.30 -12.82
N PHE A 109 7.77 1.29 -13.72
CA PHE A 109 9.16 0.95 -13.40
C PHE A 109 9.96 2.24 -13.22
N ALA A 110 10.20 2.64 -11.96
CA ALA A 110 10.92 3.86 -11.63
C ALA A 110 12.35 3.57 -11.12
N VAL A 111 13.24 3.17 -12.02
CA VAL A 111 14.64 2.82 -11.70
C VAL A 111 15.39 4.00 -11.08
N GLU A 112 15.01 5.24 -11.42
CA GLU A 112 15.64 6.45 -10.86
C GLU A 112 15.39 6.63 -9.36
N LYS A 113 14.26 6.14 -8.81
CA LYS A 113 13.99 6.23 -7.36
C LYS A 113 14.88 5.32 -6.51
N ILE A 114 15.45 4.26 -7.11
CA ILE A 114 16.32 3.28 -6.46
C ILE A 114 17.73 3.86 -6.23
N LYS A 115 18.15 4.84 -7.04
CA LYS A 115 19.47 5.47 -6.87
C LYS A 115 19.51 6.26 -5.54
N PRO A 116 20.46 5.98 -4.63
CA PRO A 116 20.62 6.76 -3.42
C PRO A 116 21.02 8.19 -3.79
N SER A 117 20.24 9.18 -3.37
CA SER A 117 20.55 10.60 -3.62
C SER A 117 20.90 11.31 -2.32
N LEU A 118 22.07 11.98 -2.30
CA LEU A 118 22.55 12.75 -1.14
C LEU A 118 21.58 13.89 -0.74
N GLN A 119 20.77 14.37 -1.67
CA GLN A 119 19.73 15.37 -1.39
C GLN A 119 18.64 14.86 -0.43
N LYS A 120 18.32 13.54 -0.44
CA LYS A 120 17.36 12.93 0.50
C LYS A 120 17.86 12.85 1.95
N LEU A 121 19.18 12.96 2.17
CA LEU A 121 19.82 12.90 3.49
C LEU A 121 19.91 14.27 4.20
N SER A 122 19.46 15.35 3.57
CA SER A 122 19.53 16.69 4.16
C SER A 122 18.51 16.88 5.31
N VAL A 123 18.99 16.83 6.56
CA VAL A 123 18.18 16.95 7.80
C VAL A 123 17.32 18.22 7.82
N LYS A 124 17.85 19.35 7.36
CA LYS A 124 17.16 20.65 7.33
C LYS A 124 15.92 20.66 6.43
N ASN A 125 15.99 20.01 5.26
CA ASN A 125 14.85 19.91 4.35
C ASN A 125 13.81 18.91 4.85
N ASN A 126 14.24 17.85 5.53
CA ASN A 126 13.32 16.90 6.18
C ASN A 126 12.54 17.55 7.33
N ILE A 127 13.15 18.38 8.18
CA ILE A 127 12.43 19.12 9.23
C ILE A 127 11.38 20.06 8.65
N LYS A 128 11.71 20.81 7.59
CA LYS A 128 10.73 21.68 6.91
C LYS A 128 9.59 20.88 6.27
N ASN A 129 9.87 19.69 5.75
CA ASN A 129 8.83 18.79 5.25
C ASN A 129 7.94 18.25 6.38
N ILE A 130 8.52 17.91 7.54
CA ILE A 130 7.77 17.45 8.72
C ILE A 130 6.73 18.48 9.16
N PHE A 131 7.10 19.77 9.19
CA PHE A 131 6.20 20.89 9.54
C PHE A 131 5.49 21.52 8.33
N SER A 132 5.42 20.84 7.19
CA SER A 132 4.69 21.36 6.04
C SER A 132 3.18 21.28 6.25
N LEU A 133 2.43 22.20 5.63
CA LEU A 133 0.95 22.17 5.62
C LEU A 133 0.39 20.83 5.13
N LYS A 134 1.13 20.15 4.24
CA LYS A 134 0.79 18.80 3.78
C LYS A 134 0.78 17.81 4.95
N ASN A 135 1.82 17.81 5.77
CA ASN A 135 1.91 16.88 6.90
C ASN A 135 0.90 17.18 8.00
N VAL A 136 0.59 18.45 8.27
CA VAL A 136 -0.50 18.81 9.19
C VAL A 136 -1.84 18.24 8.70
N PHE A 137 -2.11 18.30 7.40
CA PHE A 137 -3.31 17.71 6.80
C PHE A 137 -3.33 16.17 6.91
N GLU A 138 -2.18 15.51 6.69
CA GLU A 138 -2.05 14.05 6.88
C GLU A 138 -2.26 13.63 8.36
N LEU A 139 -1.76 14.43 9.30
CA LEU A 139 -2.00 14.23 10.74
C LEU A 139 -3.47 14.37 11.09
N LEU A 140 -4.14 15.41 10.58
CA LEU A 140 -5.57 15.59 10.80
C LEU A 140 -6.39 14.43 10.24
N LYS A 141 -6.07 13.94 9.03
CA LYS A 141 -6.69 12.73 8.47
C LYS A 141 -6.48 11.51 9.37
N SER A 142 -5.29 11.34 9.92
CA SER A 142 -4.98 10.23 10.84
C SER A 142 -5.77 10.31 12.14
N ILE A 143 -5.92 11.50 12.72
CA ILE A 143 -6.75 11.72 13.93
C ILE A 143 -8.22 11.42 13.64
N LEU A 144 -8.76 11.91 12.52
CA LEU A 144 -10.14 11.64 12.11
C LEU A 144 -10.39 10.14 11.91
N LYS A 145 -9.44 9.42 11.30
CA LYS A 145 -9.50 7.96 11.15
C LYS A 145 -9.52 7.25 12.50
N LEU A 146 -8.62 7.63 13.41
CA LEU A 146 -8.58 7.04 14.75
C LEU A 146 -9.85 7.31 15.54
N ALA A 147 -10.41 8.53 15.46
CA ALA A 147 -11.67 8.87 16.08
C ALA A 147 -12.83 8.03 15.51
N PHE A 148 -12.86 7.85 14.19
CA PHE A 148 -13.86 7.00 13.53
C PHE A 148 -13.77 5.54 13.99
N ILE A 149 -12.56 4.96 13.95
CA ILE A 149 -12.33 3.56 14.39
C ILE A 149 -12.73 3.40 15.86
N SER A 150 -12.38 4.37 16.71
CA SER A 150 -12.73 4.36 18.13
C SER A 150 -14.24 4.44 18.34
N LEU A 151 -14.94 5.27 17.58
CA LEU A 151 -16.39 5.40 17.65
C LEU A 151 -17.09 4.12 17.22
N VAL A 152 -16.71 3.54 16.07
CA VAL A 152 -17.28 2.29 15.57
C VAL A 152 -17.05 1.15 16.57
N SER A 153 -15.82 1.04 17.08
CA SER A 153 -15.48 0.03 18.08
C SER A 153 -16.29 0.22 19.35
N TYR A 154 -16.42 1.46 19.84
CA TYR A 154 -17.21 1.78 21.02
C TYR A 154 -18.68 1.39 20.87
N VAL A 155 -19.31 1.72 19.74
CA VAL A 155 -20.72 1.39 19.48
C VAL A 155 -20.93 -0.12 19.48
N ILE A 156 -20.13 -0.86 18.73
CA ILE A 156 -20.25 -2.32 18.62
C ILE A 156 -20.00 -3.00 19.97
N ILE A 157 -18.94 -2.61 20.68
CA ILE A 157 -18.63 -3.17 22.00
C ILE A 157 -19.75 -2.85 22.99
N ARG A 158 -20.28 -1.63 22.99
CA ARG A 158 -21.37 -1.22 23.89
C ARG A 158 -22.64 -2.04 23.64
N GLU A 159 -22.97 -2.33 22.39
CA GLU A 159 -24.14 -3.15 22.04
C GLU A 159 -23.99 -4.60 22.50
N HIS A 160 -22.78 -5.15 22.42
CA HIS A 160 -22.49 -6.55 22.73
C HIS A 160 -21.88 -6.79 24.13
N VAL A 161 -21.76 -5.76 24.97
CA VAL A 161 -21.10 -5.86 26.28
C VAL A 161 -21.79 -6.88 27.21
N ARG A 162 -23.13 -6.98 27.11
CA ARG A 162 -23.92 -7.92 27.92
C ARG A 162 -23.67 -9.37 27.48
N ASP A 163 -23.63 -9.60 26.18
CA ASP A 163 -23.32 -10.92 25.63
C ASP A 163 -21.90 -11.33 26.02
N PHE A 164 -20.95 -10.38 26.00
CA PHE A 164 -19.59 -10.59 26.45
C PHE A 164 -19.50 -11.00 27.93
N SER A 165 -20.31 -10.38 28.79
CA SER A 165 -20.38 -10.76 30.21
C SER A 165 -20.96 -12.16 30.47
N ASN A 166 -21.68 -12.71 29.49
CA ASN A 166 -22.26 -14.05 29.56
C ASN A 166 -21.36 -15.14 28.96
N LEU A 167 -20.31 -14.78 28.21
CA LEU A 167 -19.36 -15.73 27.61
C LEU A 167 -18.75 -16.75 28.58
N PRO A 168 -18.38 -16.39 29.83
CA PRO A 168 -17.81 -17.35 30.78
C PRO A 168 -18.77 -18.49 31.17
N TYR A 169 -20.08 -18.31 30.96
CA TYR A 169 -21.09 -19.32 31.26
C TYR A 169 -21.48 -20.15 30.02
N ALA A 170 -20.96 -19.81 28.84
CA ALA A 170 -21.22 -20.53 27.60
C ALA A 170 -20.25 -21.71 27.43
N SER A 171 -20.59 -22.66 26.55
CA SER A 171 -19.63 -23.68 26.12
C SER A 171 -18.48 -23.03 25.34
N ASN A 172 -17.31 -23.66 25.37
CA ASN A 172 -16.13 -23.17 24.64
C ASN A 172 -16.43 -22.94 23.15
N THR A 173 -17.17 -23.84 22.52
CA THR A 173 -17.58 -23.73 21.11
C THR A 173 -18.40 -22.47 20.84
N VAL A 174 -19.43 -22.23 21.63
CA VAL A 174 -20.28 -21.04 21.52
C VAL A 174 -19.47 -19.76 21.78
N ALA A 175 -18.57 -19.81 22.77
CA ALA A 175 -17.71 -18.67 23.08
C ALA A 175 -16.76 -18.31 21.92
N PHE A 176 -16.17 -19.31 21.25
CA PHE A 176 -15.31 -19.10 20.08
C PHE A 176 -16.09 -18.55 18.88
N ASP A 177 -17.22 -19.17 18.53
CA ASP A 177 -18.05 -18.74 17.40
C ASP A 177 -18.56 -17.31 17.58
N TYR A 178 -19.02 -16.99 18.80
CA TYR A 178 -19.48 -15.64 19.13
C TYR A 178 -18.34 -14.62 19.11
N SER A 179 -17.16 -14.97 19.63
CA SER A 179 -15.98 -14.11 19.56
C SER A 179 -15.57 -13.82 18.11
N PHE A 180 -15.57 -14.84 17.25
CA PHE A 180 -15.32 -14.69 15.83
C PHE A 180 -16.36 -13.77 15.17
N TYR A 181 -17.64 -13.94 15.49
CA TYR A 181 -18.72 -13.07 15.00
C TYR A 181 -18.46 -11.60 15.35
N ILE A 182 -18.18 -11.29 16.63
CA ILE A 182 -17.94 -9.91 17.08
C ILE A 182 -16.68 -9.30 16.46
N ILE A 183 -15.58 -10.06 16.39
CA ILE A 183 -14.35 -9.61 15.73
C ILE A 183 -14.63 -9.33 14.24
N SER A 184 -15.38 -10.20 13.56
CA SER A 184 -15.75 -9.99 12.16
C SER A 184 -16.63 -8.75 11.97
N LEU A 185 -17.53 -8.48 12.91
CA LEU A 185 -18.40 -7.31 12.88
C LEU A 185 -17.62 -6.01 13.08
N LEU A 186 -16.72 -5.98 14.06
CA LEU A 186 -15.79 -4.86 14.29
C LEU A 186 -14.99 -4.57 13.04
N TRP A 187 -14.43 -5.61 12.43
CA TRP A 187 -13.55 -5.43 11.29
C TRP A 187 -14.31 -4.98 10.02
N LYS A 188 -15.53 -5.51 9.79
CA LYS A 188 -16.44 -5.00 8.75
C LYS A 188 -16.79 -3.52 8.97
N GLY A 189 -17.09 -3.11 10.20
CA GLY A 189 -17.38 -1.71 10.53
C GLY A 189 -16.19 -0.78 10.25
N ILE A 190 -14.98 -1.22 10.62
CA ILE A 190 -13.74 -0.49 10.33
C ILE A 190 -13.48 -0.42 8.82
N LEU A 191 -13.69 -1.51 8.07
CA LEU A 191 -13.54 -1.57 6.61
C LEU A 191 -14.43 -0.56 5.88
N VAL A 192 -15.68 -0.38 6.32
CA VAL A 192 -16.56 0.66 5.77
C VAL A 192 -15.93 2.06 5.94
N GLY A 193 -15.33 2.33 7.09
CA GLY A 193 -14.54 3.54 7.32
C GLY A 193 -13.41 3.70 6.32
N TYR A 194 -12.54 2.69 6.19
CA TYR A 194 -11.42 2.71 5.24
C TYR A 194 -11.89 2.94 3.80
N LEU A 195 -13.00 2.33 3.39
CA LEU A 195 -13.60 2.58 2.08
C LEU A 195 -14.02 4.04 1.90
N ILE A 196 -14.69 4.63 2.90
CA ILE A 196 -15.08 6.05 2.85
C ILE A 196 -13.84 6.94 2.76
N PHE A 197 -12.86 6.77 3.67
CA PHE A 197 -11.64 7.57 3.68
C PHE A 197 -10.81 7.43 2.40
N SER A 198 -10.73 6.21 1.85
CA SER A 198 -10.02 5.95 0.60
C SER A 198 -10.66 6.62 -0.61
N ILE A 199 -11.99 6.64 -0.70
CA ILE A 199 -12.70 7.35 -1.77
C ILE A 199 -12.43 8.86 -1.69
N PHE A 200 -12.53 9.44 -0.49
CA PHE A 200 -12.26 10.86 -0.29
C PHE A 200 -10.81 11.23 -0.59
N ASP A 201 -9.85 10.45 -0.09
CA ASP A 201 -8.43 10.71 -0.34
C ASP A 201 -8.07 10.51 -1.81
N PHE A 202 -8.58 9.46 -2.47
CA PHE A 202 -8.39 9.25 -3.90
C PHE A 202 -8.89 10.44 -4.71
N TRP A 203 -10.11 10.90 -4.45
CA TRP A 203 -10.67 12.07 -5.15
C TRP A 203 -9.83 13.33 -4.91
N PHE A 204 -9.42 13.59 -3.66
CA PHE A 204 -8.61 14.74 -3.30
C PHE A 204 -7.23 14.69 -3.96
N GLN A 205 -6.53 13.55 -3.87
CA GLN A 205 -5.20 13.35 -4.47
C GLN A 205 -5.26 13.46 -5.98
N ARG A 206 -6.29 12.88 -6.62
CA ARG A 206 -6.48 12.97 -8.06
C ARG A 206 -6.63 14.42 -8.51
N ARG A 207 -7.53 15.17 -7.88
CA ARG A 207 -7.79 16.57 -8.24
C ARG A 207 -6.59 17.49 -7.96
N ASN A 208 -5.94 17.32 -6.82
CA ASN A 208 -4.76 18.12 -6.46
C ASN A 208 -3.55 17.76 -7.33
N GLY A 209 -3.39 16.48 -7.63
CA GLY A 209 -2.34 15.95 -8.48
C GLY A 209 -2.47 16.44 -9.92
N GLU A 210 -3.66 16.38 -10.51
CA GLU A 210 -3.93 16.89 -11.85
C GLU A 210 -3.58 18.37 -11.96
N LYS A 211 -3.93 19.19 -10.96
CA LYS A 211 -3.55 20.60 -10.90
C LYS A 211 -2.04 20.82 -10.86
N LYS A 212 -1.29 19.98 -10.14
CA LYS A 212 0.18 20.10 -10.02
C LYS A 212 0.91 19.80 -11.32
N ILE A 213 0.38 18.90 -12.13
CA ILE A 213 1.00 18.48 -13.40
C ILE A 213 0.60 19.34 -14.60
N MET A 214 -0.37 20.27 -14.45
CA MET A 214 -0.72 21.24 -15.49
C MET A 214 0.50 22.04 -15.97
N MET A 215 0.43 22.47 -17.21
CA MET A 215 1.48 23.16 -17.94
C MET A 215 1.04 24.56 -18.32
N THR A 216 2.01 25.45 -18.52
CA THR A 216 1.76 26.74 -19.16
C THR A 216 1.81 26.58 -20.68
N LYS A 217 1.16 27.48 -21.43
CA LYS A 217 1.23 27.47 -22.91
C LYS A 217 2.67 27.50 -23.44
N ASP A 218 3.54 28.23 -22.77
CA ASP A 218 4.96 28.33 -23.13
C ASP A 218 5.75 27.05 -22.84
N GLU A 219 5.39 26.29 -21.79
CA GLU A 219 5.98 24.98 -21.51
C GLU A 219 5.57 23.95 -22.58
N VAL A 220 4.29 23.88 -22.94
CA VAL A 220 3.80 22.97 -23.98
C VAL A 220 4.47 23.26 -25.33
N LYS A 221 4.59 24.54 -25.70
CA LYS A 221 5.26 24.96 -26.94
C LYS A 221 6.74 24.59 -26.96
N ARG A 222 7.42 24.64 -25.82
CA ARG A 222 8.83 24.19 -25.69
C ARG A 222 8.94 22.68 -25.82
N GLU A 223 8.08 21.91 -25.16
CA GLU A 223 8.10 20.45 -25.29
C GLU A 223 7.82 19.95 -26.71
N SER A 224 6.90 20.60 -27.44
CA SER A 224 6.65 20.29 -28.86
C SER A 224 7.90 20.56 -29.70
N LYS A 225 8.57 21.69 -29.51
CA LYS A 225 9.82 22.01 -30.22
C LYS A 225 10.94 21.02 -29.91
N ASP A 226 11.08 20.60 -28.66
CA ASP A 226 12.08 19.61 -28.25
C ASP A 226 11.77 18.20 -28.77
N SER A 227 10.49 17.87 -28.97
CA SER A 227 10.05 16.55 -29.43
C SER A 227 10.07 16.43 -30.96
N ASP A 228 9.68 17.49 -31.69
CA ASP A 228 9.73 17.56 -33.15
C ASP A 228 11.16 17.79 -33.68
N GLY A 229 12.07 18.19 -32.79
CA GLY A 229 13.46 18.56 -33.08
C GLY A 229 13.51 19.94 -33.72
N ASN A 230 14.37 20.82 -33.17
CA ASN A 230 14.55 22.16 -33.74
C ASN A 230 14.89 22.04 -35.24
N PRO A 231 14.05 22.57 -36.16
CA PRO A 231 14.32 22.50 -37.60
C PRO A 231 15.69 23.09 -37.95
N GLU A 232 16.19 24.05 -37.17
CA GLU A 232 17.55 24.58 -37.30
C GLU A 232 18.62 23.50 -37.05
N VAL A 233 18.49 22.69 -36.00
CA VAL A 233 19.44 21.60 -35.68
C VAL A 233 19.32 20.44 -36.68
N LYS A 234 18.11 20.15 -37.18
CA LYS A 234 17.89 19.17 -38.25
C LYS A 234 18.46 19.67 -39.60
N SER A 235 18.45 20.98 -39.83
CA SER A 235 19.06 21.63 -40.99
C SER A 235 20.59 21.73 -40.89
N GLU A 236 21.15 21.95 -39.69
CA GLU A 236 22.61 21.91 -39.46
C GLU A 236 23.16 20.49 -39.61
N ARG A 237 22.46 19.47 -39.10
CA ARG A 237 22.82 18.05 -39.34
C ARG A 237 22.75 17.67 -40.82
N LYS A 238 21.87 18.29 -41.60
CA LYS A 238 21.82 18.12 -43.07
C LYS A 238 22.89 18.94 -43.81
N LYS A 239 23.29 20.10 -43.30
CA LYS A 239 24.33 20.96 -43.91
C LYS A 239 25.75 20.49 -43.65
N ASN A 240 26.01 19.70 -42.61
CA ASN A 240 27.37 19.25 -42.30
C ASN A 240 27.44 17.74 -41.94
N PRO A 241 27.25 16.82 -42.89
CA PRO A 241 27.21 15.38 -42.63
C PRO A 241 28.55 14.78 -42.16
N CYS A 242 29.68 15.47 -42.40
CA CYS A 242 31.04 14.93 -42.20
C CYS A 242 31.82 15.57 -41.03
N GLY A 243 31.18 16.31 -40.13
CA GLY A 243 31.88 17.20 -39.20
C GLY A 243 32.46 16.59 -37.92
N ASN A 244 32.21 15.32 -37.55
CA ASN A 244 32.56 14.87 -36.19
C ASN A 244 33.13 13.44 -36.05
N THR A 245 34.06 13.07 -36.93
CA THR A 245 35.02 11.99 -36.66
C THR A 245 36.43 12.58 -36.57
N LYS A 246 36.74 13.30 -35.49
CA LYS A 246 38.13 13.44 -35.04
C LYS A 246 38.35 12.50 -33.86
N TRP A 247 38.65 11.26 -34.21
CA TRP A 247 39.48 10.36 -33.41
C TRP A 247 40.77 11.13 -33.05
N LYS A 248 41.05 11.32 -31.76
CA LYS A 248 42.37 11.76 -31.29
C LYS A 248 43.13 10.54 -30.77
N PRO A 249 44.25 10.13 -31.37
CA PRO A 249 45.27 9.37 -30.66
C PRO A 249 46.24 10.34 -29.99
N GLY A 250 46.58 10.04 -28.74
CA GLY A 250 47.50 10.80 -27.89
C GLY A 250 47.41 10.28 -26.47
#